data_AF-A0A2H3BMV0-F1
#
_entry.id   AF-A0A2H3BMV0-F1
#
_cell.length_a   1.000
_cell.length_b   1.000
_cell.length_c   1.000
_cell.angle_alpha   90.00
_cell.angle_beta   90.00
_cell.angle_gamma   90.00
#
_symmetry.space_group_name_H-M   'P 1'
#
loop_
_entity.id
_entity.type
_entity.pdbx_description
1 polymer ?
#
loop_
_entity_poly.entity_id
_entity_poly.type
_entity_poly.pdbx_seq_one_letter_code
_entity_poly.pdbx_strand_id
1 'polypeptide(L)'
;MDIDLDGGEDFDSGGSKLTCPGEPLTSAQDYMRGHGTYVENEEVIASVAGTIERVNKLVTVRAVRTRYNAEVGDLVVGRITEVQPRRWKVDANSRQDAVLMLSSVNLPGGVQRRKLESDELQMRTFFEEGDLLVAEVQAFFGDGSMSLHTRSLSYGKLRNGQLVVVPPILVRRLKSHFITLPCGVDLILGLNGYIWVSKHVKQSDREGEEGFDAEAVYSNQNDIIDDFTRIAISRVTNIIRVLATRFIPLSDIILLKAYEWVLEQEGDVKDLLQEDIGDALVASITSVG
;
A
#
# COMPACT_ATOMS: atom_id res chain seq x y z
N MET A 1 -51.89 -23.18 3.10
CA MET A 1 -51.96 -21.87 2.44
C MET A 1 -50.80 -21.07 2.96
N ASP A 2 -49.68 -21.40 2.33
CA ASP A 2 -48.54 -20.58 1.97
C ASP A 2 -48.59 -19.14 2.49
N ILE A 3 -47.72 -18.87 3.47
CA ILE A 3 -47.29 -17.53 3.78
C ILE A 3 -46.13 -17.28 2.84
N ASP A 4 -46.41 -16.60 1.73
CA ASP A 4 -45.41 -16.12 0.79
C ASP A 4 -44.46 -15.15 1.53
N LEU A 5 -43.30 -15.68 1.94
CA LEU A 5 -42.14 -14.91 2.37
C LEU A 5 -41.32 -14.53 1.13
N ASP A 6 -41.94 -13.83 0.18
CA ASP A 6 -41.21 -13.18 -0.90
C ASP A 6 -40.70 -11.82 -0.39
N GLY A 7 -39.71 -11.89 0.49
CA GLY A 7 -38.92 -10.76 0.97
C GLY A 7 -37.83 -10.39 -0.04
N GLY A 8 -38.22 -10.23 -1.29
CA GLY A 8 -37.39 -9.61 -2.32
C GLY A 8 -37.28 -8.12 -2.05
N GLU A 9 -36.49 -7.73 -1.04
CA GLU A 9 -35.95 -6.37 -1.00
C GLU A 9 -34.92 -6.27 -2.13
N ASP A 10 -35.41 -5.81 -3.29
CA ASP A 10 -34.58 -5.22 -4.33
C ASP A 10 -33.81 -4.03 -3.73
N PHE A 11 -32.63 -4.32 -3.17
CA PHE A 11 -31.67 -3.33 -2.71
C PHE A 11 -30.96 -2.68 -3.91
N ASP A 12 -31.72 -1.90 -4.68
CA ASP A 12 -31.17 -0.95 -5.68
C ASP A 12 -31.14 0.48 -5.13
N SER A 13 -30.85 0.63 -3.83
CA SER A 13 -30.47 1.90 -3.24
C SER A 13 -28.99 1.82 -2.89
N GLY A 14 -28.18 2.71 -3.47
CA GLY A 14 -26.71 2.74 -3.39
C GLY A 14 -26.13 3.02 -1.99
N GLY A 15 -26.78 2.55 -0.91
CA GLY A 15 -26.28 2.56 0.46
C GLY A 15 -25.65 1.22 0.81
N SER A 16 -24.41 1.24 1.28
CA SER A 16 -23.75 0.05 1.82
C SER A 16 -24.45 -0.41 3.11
N LYS A 17 -25.09 -1.58 3.10
CA LYS A 17 -25.70 -2.19 4.30
C LYS A 17 -24.60 -2.66 5.25
N LEU A 18 -24.67 -2.20 6.50
CA LEU A 18 -23.79 -2.65 7.58
C LEU A 18 -24.29 -3.98 8.16
N THR A 19 -23.36 -4.82 8.60
CA THR A 19 -23.64 -6.11 9.22
C THR A 19 -22.72 -6.37 10.42
N CYS A 20 -23.17 -7.26 11.31
CA CYS A 20 -22.39 -7.75 12.45
C CYS A 20 -22.11 -9.26 12.33
N PRO A 21 -21.04 -9.77 12.98
CA PRO A 21 -20.76 -11.21 13.00
C PRO A 21 -21.95 -12.01 13.51
N GLY A 22 -22.30 -13.08 12.81
CA GLY A 22 -23.43 -13.96 13.12
C GLY A 22 -24.76 -13.57 12.45
N GLU A 23 -24.81 -12.45 11.72
CA GLU A 23 -26.01 -12.04 10.98
C GLU A 23 -26.15 -12.83 9.67
N PRO A 24 -27.31 -13.45 9.39
CA PRO A 24 -27.57 -14.12 8.13
C PRO A 24 -27.76 -13.09 7.01
N LEU A 25 -27.06 -13.29 5.89
CA LEU A 25 -27.00 -12.34 4.77
C LEU A 25 -27.91 -12.75 3.62
N THR A 26 -27.89 -14.04 3.25
CA THR A 26 -28.64 -14.60 2.11
C THR A 26 -28.57 -16.13 2.10
N SER A 27 -29.35 -16.78 1.24
CA SER A 27 -29.30 -18.23 1.00
C SER A 27 -28.03 -18.65 0.26
N ALA A 28 -27.40 -19.75 0.70
CA ALA A 28 -26.22 -20.34 0.06
C ALA A 28 -26.54 -21.11 -1.23
N GLN A 29 -27.83 -21.31 -1.56
CA GLN A 29 -28.25 -21.99 -2.79
C GLN A 29 -28.07 -21.08 -4.02
N ASP A 30 -28.35 -19.79 -3.88
CA ASP A 30 -28.31 -18.81 -4.98
C ASP A 30 -27.00 -18.02 -5.05
N TYR A 31 -26.31 -17.89 -3.90
CA TYR A 31 -25.14 -17.04 -3.74
C TYR A 31 -23.90 -17.82 -3.27
N MET A 32 -22.75 -17.39 -3.77
CA MET A 32 -21.44 -17.88 -3.37
C MET A 32 -20.88 -17.05 -2.21
N ARG A 33 -20.29 -17.72 -1.22
CA ARG A 33 -19.56 -17.05 -0.14
C ARG A 33 -18.22 -16.48 -0.64
N GLY A 34 -17.91 -15.26 -0.22
CA GLY A 34 -16.59 -14.67 -0.37
C GLY A 34 -15.87 -14.50 0.97
N HIS A 35 -14.95 -13.54 1.03
CA HIS A 35 -14.27 -13.14 2.27
C HIS A 35 -15.24 -12.47 3.24
N GLY A 36 -15.00 -12.66 4.54
CA GLY A 36 -15.85 -12.07 5.59
C GLY A 36 -17.19 -12.78 5.80
N THR A 37 -17.40 -13.94 5.16
CA THR A 37 -18.60 -14.77 5.31
C THR A 37 -18.25 -16.24 5.51
N TYR A 38 -19.18 -16.99 6.09
CA TYR A 38 -19.15 -18.44 6.21
C TYR A 38 -20.55 -19.00 5.93
N VAL A 39 -20.67 -20.32 5.75
CA VAL A 39 -21.96 -20.98 5.48
C VAL A 39 -22.31 -21.88 6.65
N GLU A 40 -23.52 -21.72 7.16
CA GLU A 40 -24.10 -22.53 8.24
C GLU A 40 -25.61 -22.65 7.98
N ASN A 41 -26.17 -23.85 8.14
CA ASN A 41 -27.60 -24.13 7.89
C ASN A 41 -28.14 -23.66 6.52
N GLU A 42 -27.35 -23.82 5.45
CA GLU A 42 -27.67 -23.36 4.08
C GLU A 42 -27.82 -21.84 3.93
N GLU A 43 -27.40 -21.06 4.93
CA GLU A 43 -27.35 -19.60 4.88
C GLU A 43 -25.90 -19.11 4.85
N VAL A 44 -25.68 -18.02 4.12
CA VAL A 44 -24.43 -17.26 4.14
C VAL A 44 -24.50 -16.29 5.31
N ILE A 45 -23.61 -16.45 6.28
CA ILE A 45 -23.57 -15.65 7.53
C ILE A 45 -22.31 -14.78 7.53
N ALA A 46 -22.42 -13.55 8.06
CA ALA A 46 -21.28 -12.67 8.26
C ALA A 46 -20.32 -13.19 9.35
N SER A 47 -19.02 -13.23 9.08
CA SER A 47 -17.99 -13.52 10.10
C SER A 47 -17.36 -12.27 10.71
N VAL A 48 -17.55 -11.11 10.08
CA VAL A 48 -16.91 -9.84 10.47
C VAL A 48 -17.93 -8.69 10.46
N ALA A 49 -17.66 -7.65 11.25
CA ALA A 49 -18.45 -6.42 11.23
C ALA A 49 -17.98 -5.53 10.07
N GLY A 50 -18.89 -5.11 9.21
CA GLY A 50 -18.51 -4.39 7.99
C GLY A 50 -19.68 -4.07 7.07
N THR A 51 -19.34 -3.65 5.86
CA THR A 51 -20.32 -3.40 4.79
C THR A 51 -20.44 -4.62 3.90
N ILE A 52 -21.68 -4.98 3.57
CA ILE A 52 -21.97 -6.08 2.63
C ILE A 52 -21.68 -5.59 1.22
N GLU A 53 -20.88 -6.34 0.48
CA GLU A 53 -20.60 -6.14 -0.94
C GLU A 53 -21.12 -7.35 -1.71
N ARG A 54 -21.94 -7.10 -2.74
CA ARG A 54 -22.47 -8.13 -3.62
C ARG A 54 -21.99 -7.86 -5.03
N VAL A 55 -21.20 -8.76 -5.57
CA VAL A 55 -20.70 -8.69 -6.95
C VAL A 55 -21.19 -9.92 -7.69
N ASN A 56 -22.18 -9.74 -8.56
CA ASN A 56 -22.92 -10.84 -9.18
C ASN A 56 -23.49 -11.79 -8.10
N LYS A 57 -23.09 -13.07 -8.13
CA LYS A 57 -23.47 -14.07 -7.13
C LYS A 57 -22.53 -14.14 -5.92
N LEU A 58 -21.44 -13.38 -5.89
CA LEU A 58 -20.48 -13.43 -4.79
C LEU A 58 -20.86 -12.43 -3.70
N VAL A 59 -21.01 -12.92 -2.45
CA VAL A 59 -21.31 -12.10 -1.27
C VAL A 59 -20.10 -12.05 -0.35
N THR A 60 -19.56 -10.85 -0.18
CA THR A 60 -18.41 -10.54 0.68
C THR A 60 -18.81 -9.54 1.74
N VAL A 61 -18.16 -9.58 2.91
CA VAL A 61 -18.28 -8.51 3.91
C VAL A 61 -16.94 -7.81 4.02
N ARG A 62 -16.93 -6.52 3.65
CA ARG A 62 -15.77 -5.66 3.79
C ARG A 62 -15.72 -5.14 5.23
N ALA A 63 -14.81 -5.71 6.02
CA ALA A 63 -14.65 -5.32 7.42
C ALA A 63 -14.21 -3.86 7.58
N VAL A 64 -14.68 -3.22 8.66
CA VAL A 64 -14.35 -1.82 8.99
C VAL A 64 -12.84 -1.60 9.16
N ARG A 65 -12.14 -2.61 9.71
CA ARG A 65 -10.70 -2.60 9.90
C ARG A 65 -10.11 -3.94 9.47
N THR A 66 -9.14 -3.90 8.59
CA THR A 66 -8.43 -5.09 8.09
C THR A 66 -6.93 -4.86 8.09
N ARG A 67 -6.16 -5.95 8.21
CA ARG A 67 -4.78 -5.96 7.74
C ARG A 67 -4.79 -5.95 6.20
N TYR A 68 -3.66 -5.59 5.62
CA TYR A 68 -3.51 -5.65 4.17
C TYR A 68 -3.73 -7.09 3.69
N ASN A 69 -4.71 -7.26 2.79
CA ASN A 69 -4.94 -8.50 2.08
C ASN A 69 -4.39 -8.32 0.67
N ALA A 70 -3.31 -9.04 0.36
CA ALA A 70 -2.60 -8.83 -0.87
C ALA A 70 -3.32 -9.42 -2.07
N GLU A 71 -3.13 -8.80 -3.22
CA GLU A 71 -3.50 -9.34 -4.52
C GLU A 71 -2.27 -9.42 -5.43
N VAL A 72 -2.29 -10.33 -6.40
CA VAL A 72 -1.21 -10.43 -7.39
C VAL A 72 -1.16 -9.14 -8.21
N GLY A 73 0.05 -8.61 -8.38
CA GLY A 73 0.31 -7.34 -9.06
C GLY A 73 0.21 -6.11 -8.17
N ASP A 74 -0.06 -6.27 -6.87
CA ASP A 74 -0.03 -5.13 -5.95
C ASP A 74 1.40 -4.60 -5.77
N LEU A 75 1.52 -3.27 -5.82
CA LEU A 75 2.74 -2.57 -5.43
C LEU A 75 2.76 -2.37 -3.91
N VAL A 76 3.80 -2.85 -3.25
CA VAL A 76 3.97 -2.76 -1.80
C VAL A 76 5.32 -2.19 -1.43
N VAL A 77 5.35 -1.44 -0.34
CA VAL A 77 6.60 -1.06 0.33
C VAL A 77 6.78 -1.99 1.51
N GLY A 78 7.98 -2.51 1.71
CA GLY A 78 8.26 -3.48 2.77
C GLY A 78 9.58 -3.20 3.47
N ARG A 79 9.72 -3.77 4.68
CA ARG A 79 10.95 -3.73 5.47
C ARG A 79 11.54 -5.12 5.60
N ILE A 80 12.83 -5.27 5.33
CA ILE A 80 13.54 -6.54 5.55
C ILE A 80 13.53 -6.85 7.05
N THR A 81 12.98 -7.99 7.44
CA THR A 81 12.96 -8.45 8.83
C THR A 81 14.11 -9.42 9.11
N GLU A 82 14.37 -10.35 8.20
CA GLU A 82 15.39 -11.38 8.35
C GLU A 82 16.02 -11.74 7.00
N VAL A 83 17.32 -12.00 7.00
CA VAL A 83 18.04 -12.61 5.87
C VAL A 83 18.20 -14.10 6.11
N GLN A 84 17.64 -14.93 5.22
CA GLN A 84 17.72 -16.40 5.26
C GLN A 84 18.45 -16.95 4.02
N PRO A 85 18.87 -18.23 4.01
CA PRO A 85 19.46 -18.83 2.82
C PRO A 85 18.53 -18.68 1.60
N ARG A 86 19.04 -18.00 0.55
CA ARG A 86 18.38 -17.76 -0.74
C ARG A 86 17.11 -16.89 -0.71
N ARG A 87 16.71 -16.35 0.44
CA ARG A 87 15.52 -15.49 0.55
C ARG A 87 15.62 -14.46 1.67
N TRP A 88 14.94 -13.34 1.48
CA TRP A 88 14.67 -12.36 2.53
C TRP A 88 13.23 -12.48 2.99
N LYS A 89 13.02 -12.32 4.30
CA LYS A 89 11.69 -12.04 4.84
C LYS A 89 11.46 -10.54 4.86
N VAL A 90 10.26 -10.14 4.48
CA VAL A 90 9.87 -8.74 4.33
C VAL A 90 8.57 -8.51 5.06
N ASP A 91 8.56 -7.62 6.04
CA ASP A 91 7.33 -7.09 6.62
C ASP A 91 6.66 -6.15 5.60
N ALA A 92 5.49 -6.56 5.12
CA ALA A 92 4.65 -5.81 4.21
C ALA A 92 3.25 -5.56 4.80
N ASN A 93 3.11 -5.49 6.14
CA ASN A 93 1.84 -5.19 6.84
C ASN A 93 0.69 -6.19 6.57
N SER A 94 1.04 -7.41 6.16
CA SER A 94 0.08 -8.49 5.92
C SER A 94 -0.12 -9.35 7.19
N ARG A 95 -0.82 -10.48 7.05
CA ARG A 95 -0.99 -11.49 8.11
C ARG A 95 0.32 -12.22 8.42
N GLN A 96 1.19 -12.38 7.43
CA GLN A 96 2.49 -13.06 7.52
C GLN A 96 3.55 -12.24 6.78
N ASP A 97 4.81 -12.48 7.11
CA ASP A 97 5.93 -11.90 6.37
C ASP A 97 5.92 -12.38 4.92
N ALA A 98 6.20 -11.45 4.00
CA ALA A 98 6.43 -11.75 2.61
C ALA A 98 7.81 -12.38 2.42
N VAL A 99 7.97 -13.10 1.32
CA VAL A 99 9.25 -13.72 0.95
C VAL A 99 9.73 -13.10 -0.36
N LEU A 100 10.92 -12.51 -0.32
CA LEU A 100 11.64 -12.04 -1.50
C LEU A 100 12.75 -13.05 -1.81
N MET A 101 12.62 -13.79 -2.90
CA MET A 101 13.65 -14.77 -3.29
C MET A 101 14.85 -14.06 -3.92
N LEU A 102 16.06 -14.60 -3.69
CA LEU A 102 17.27 -14.16 -4.38
C LEU A 102 17.11 -14.25 -5.91
N SER A 103 16.34 -15.24 -6.38
CA SER A 103 15.99 -15.41 -7.80
C SER A 103 15.07 -14.31 -8.36
N SER A 104 14.40 -13.54 -7.51
CA SER A 104 13.42 -12.51 -7.88
C SER A 104 13.94 -11.07 -7.77
N VAL A 105 15.22 -10.90 -7.43
CA VAL A 105 15.91 -9.60 -7.34
C VAL A 105 16.86 -9.39 -8.54
N ASN A 106 17.03 -8.12 -8.94
CA ASN A 106 17.96 -7.70 -9.97
C ASN A 106 19.39 -7.58 -9.39
N LEU A 107 20.30 -8.44 -9.83
CA LEU A 107 21.68 -8.43 -9.33
C LEU A 107 22.55 -7.41 -10.08
N PRO A 108 23.66 -6.95 -9.46
CA PRO A 108 24.70 -6.20 -10.16
C PRO A 108 25.24 -6.91 -11.40
N GLY A 109 25.28 -6.18 -12.52
CA GLY A 109 25.72 -6.68 -13.84
C GLY A 109 24.59 -6.92 -14.85
N GLY A 110 23.36 -6.46 -14.56
CA GLY A 110 22.23 -6.46 -15.50
C GLY A 110 21.38 -7.74 -15.48
N VAL A 111 20.30 -7.69 -16.27
CA VAL A 111 19.16 -8.65 -16.26
C VAL A 111 19.55 -10.10 -16.57
N GLN A 112 20.73 -10.34 -17.17
CA GLN A 112 21.10 -11.64 -17.74
C GLN A 112 22.28 -12.35 -17.07
N ARG A 113 22.77 -11.84 -15.92
CA ARG A 113 23.80 -12.54 -15.14
C ARG A 113 23.21 -13.78 -14.48
N ARG A 114 23.86 -14.94 -14.66
CA ARG A 114 23.52 -16.17 -13.92
C ARG A 114 23.83 -15.98 -12.44
N LYS A 115 22.88 -16.36 -11.58
CA LYS A 115 23.01 -16.27 -10.13
C LYS A 115 23.98 -17.35 -9.65
N LEU A 116 25.02 -16.92 -8.96
CA LEU A 116 26.11 -17.77 -8.47
C LEU A 116 25.92 -18.07 -6.99
N GLU A 117 26.55 -19.13 -6.51
CA GLU A 117 26.58 -19.48 -5.08
C GLU A 117 27.30 -18.39 -4.25
N SER A 118 28.21 -17.63 -4.86
CA SER A 118 28.82 -16.44 -4.24
C SER A 118 27.80 -15.36 -3.89
N ASP A 119 26.73 -15.22 -4.68
CA ASP A 119 25.69 -14.21 -4.45
C ASP A 119 24.84 -14.58 -3.21
N GLU A 120 24.73 -15.87 -2.89
CA GLU A 120 24.07 -16.37 -1.67
C GLU A 120 24.84 -15.95 -0.41
N LEU A 121 26.18 -15.99 -0.46
CA LEU A 121 27.04 -15.53 0.64
C LEU A 121 27.02 -14.01 0.80
N GLN A 122 26.80 -13.28 -0.29
CA GLN A 122 26.78 -11.82 -0.32
C GLN A 122 25.37 -11.23 -0.19
N MET A 123 24.34 -12.01 0.17
CA MET A 123 22.96 -11.50 0.24
C MET A 123 22.80 -10.25 1.12
N ARG A 124 23.56 -10.17 2.20
CA ARG A 124 23.55 -9.03 3.14
C ARG A 124 24.08 -7.73 2.52
N THR A 125 24.83 -7.78 1.41
CA THR A 125 25.29 -6.56 0.73
C THR A 125 24.19 -5.93 -0.13
N PHE A 126 23.16 -6.70 -0.52
CA PHE A 126 22.02 -6.18 -1.27
C PHE A 126 20.95 -5.62 -0.32
N PHE A 127 20.58 -6.43 0.66
CA PHE A 127 19.56 -6.10 1.65
C PHE A 127 19.96 -6.66 3.02
N GLU A 128 20.00 -5.78 4.00
CA GLU A 128 20.20 -6.10 5.42
C GLU A 128 18.91 -5.85 6.23
N GLU A 129 18.85 -6.38 7.45
CA GLU A 129 17.69 -6.21 8.33
C GLU A 129 17.44 -4.72 8.61
N GLY A 130 16.19 -4.29 8.40
CA GLY A 130 15.78 -2.89 8.55
C GLY A 130 15.71 -2.11 7.24
N ASP A 131 16.33 -2.60 6.16
CA ASP A 131 16.24 -1.95 4.85
C ASP A 131 14.80 -1.87 4.36
N LEU A 132 14.47 -0.76 3.71
CA LEU A 132 13.18 -0.56 3.06
C LEU A 132 13.31 -0.78 1.56
N LEU A 133 12.29 -1.40 0.98
CA LEU A 133 12.23 -1.66 -0.45
C LEU A 133 10.82 -1.51 -0.99
N VAL A 134 10.72 -1.20 -2.28
CA VAL A 134 9.49 -1.31 -3.05
C VAL A 134 9.54 -2.55 -3.92
N ALA A 135 8.48 -3.34 -3.88
CA ALA A 135 8.34 -4.58 -4.62
C ALA A 135 6.90 -4.78 -5.09
N GLU A 136 6.72 -5.75 -5.97
CA GLU A 136 5.42 -6.17 -6.47
C GLU A 136 5.13 -7.60 -6.02
N VAL A 137 3.86 -7.86 -5.68
CA VAL A 137 3.37 -9.18 -5.32
C VAL A 137 3.27 -10.05 -6.58
N GLN A 138 4.17 -11.01 -6.71
CA GLN A 138 4.24 -11.89 -7.87
C GLN A 138 3.21 -13.01 -7.83
N ALA A 139 3.10 -13.65 -6.67
CA ALA A 139 2.32 -14.86 -6.46
C ALA A 139 2.16 -15.13 -4.97
N PHE A 140 1.40 -16.17 -4.63
CA PHE A 140 1.29 -16.71 -3.28
C PHE A 140 1.91 -18.10 -3.23
N PHE A 141 2.59 -18.42 -2.13
CA PHE A 141 3.00 -19.78 -1.83
C PHE A 141 1.81 -20.60 -1.31
N GLY A 142 1.96 -21.92 -1.26
CA GLY A 142 0.88 -22.83 -0.81
C GLY A 142 0.45 -22.63 0.65
N ASP A 143 1.27 -21.98 1.47
CA ASP A 143 0.97 -21.59 2.85
C ASP A 143 0.27 -20.22 2.98
N GLY A 144 0.03 -19.54 1.85
CA GLY A 144 -0.56 -18.21 1.78
C GLY A 144 0.43 -17.07 1.96
N SER A 145 1.73 -17.34 2.12
CA SER A 145 2.75 -16.29 2.17
C SER A 145 2.92 -15.62 0.80
N MET A 146 3.23 -14.32 0.81
CA MET A 146 3.36 -13.53 -0.41
C MET A 146 4.75 -13.72 -1.01
N SER A 147 4.84 -14.01 -2.30
CA SER A 147 6.09 -13.97 -3.06
C SER A 147 6.27 -12.60 -3.69
N LEU A 148 7.35 -11.89 -3.32
CA LEU A 148 7.69 -10.59 -3.88
C LEU A 148 8.73 -10.71 -4.99
N HIS A 149 8.74 -9.73 -5.90
CA HIS A 149 9.84 -9.54 -6.84
C HIS A 149 10.16 -8.06 -7.05
N THR A 150 11.41 -7.79 -7.46
CA THR A 150 11.90 -6.44 -7.79
C THR A 150 12.48 -6.41 -9.22
N ARG A 151 11.79 -7.04 -10.18
CA ARG A 151 12.28 -7.15 -11.57
C ARG A 151 12.30 -5.83 -12.34
N SER A 152 11.42 -4.89 -12.00
CA SER A 152 11.44 -3.56 -12.60
C SER A 152 12.59 -2.72 -12.05
N LEU A 153 13.17 -1.84 -12.88
CA LEU A 153 14.21 -0.88 -12.46
C LEU A 153 13.66 0.16 -11.48
N SER A 154 12.35 0.42 -11.51
CA SER A 154 11.67 1.27 -10.55
C SER A 154 11.52 0.61 -9.17
N TYR A 155 11.87 -0.68 -9.05
CA TYR A 155 11.78 -1.45 -7.82
C TYR A 155 13.16 -1.67 -7.20
N GLY A 156 13.18 -1.81 -5.88
CA GLY A 156 14.43 -1.99 -5.14
C GLY A 156 14.47 -1.20 -3.85
N LYS A 157 15.67 -0.95 -3.39
CA LYS A 157 15.94 -0.32 -2.09
C LYS A 157 15.53 1.15 -2.10
N LEU A 158 14.93 1.58 -0.99
CA LEU A 158 14.43 2.93 -0.81
C LEU A 158 15.42 3.78 -0.02
N ARG A 159 15.72 4.97 -0.54
CA ARG A 159 16.64 5.95 0.06
C ARG A 159 16.08 7.37 -0.10
N ASN A 160 16.76 8.33 0.53
CA ASN A 160 16.49 9.77 0.41
C ASN A 160 15.07 10.19 0.80
N GLY A 161 14.48 9.53 1.80
CA GLY A 161 13.08 9.72 2.14
C GLY A 161 12.70 9.27 3.54
N GLN A 162 11.38 9.26 3.75
CA GLN A 162 10.73 8.93 5.01
C GLN A 162 9.55 7.98 4.76
N LEU A 163 9.42 6.97 5.61
CA LEU A 163 8.30 6.04 5.62
C LEU A 163 7.15 6.60 6.46
N VAL A 164 5.94 6.52 5.92
CA VAL A 164 4.69 6.82 6.62
C VAL A 164 3.80 5.59 6.56
N VAL A 165 3.27 5.17 7.71
CA VAL A 165 2.38 4.02 7.80
C VAL A 165 0.95 4.52 8.03
N VAL A 166 0.04 4.08 7.15
CA VAL A 166 -1.39 4.38 7.22
C VAL A 166 -2.19 3.08 7.16
N PRO A 167 -3.47 3.07 7.59
CA PRO A 167 -4.33 1.93 7.36
C PRO A 167 -4.44 1.61 5.86
N PRO A 168 -4.25 0.34 5.43
CA PRO A 168 -4.22 -0.03 4.01
C PRO A 168 -5.53 0.30 3.28
N ILE A 169 -6.66 0.26 3.99
CA ILE A 169 -7.98 0.62 3.45
C ILE A 169 -8.08 2.06 2.94
N LEU A 170 -7.21 2.96 3.42
CA LEU A 170 -7.18 4.35 2.98
C LEU A 170 -6.42 4.54 1.65
N VAL A 171 -5.57 3.59 1.25
CA VAL A 171 -4.83 3.69 -0.01
C VAL A 171 -5.73 3.21 -1.14
N ARG A 172 -6.17 4.13 -2.02
CA ARG A 172 -6.95 3.75 -3.21
C ARG A 172 -6.04 3.14 -4.27
N ARG A 173 -6.55 2.14 -4.98
CA ARG A 173 -5.87 1.56 -6.15
C ARG A 173 -5.92 2.56 -7.30
N LEU A 174 -4.75 2.93 -7.82
CA LEU A 174 -4.59 3.91 -8.89
C LEU A 174 -3.95 3.25 -10.11
N LYS A 175 -3.97 3.95 -11.26
CA LYS A 175 -3.25 3.48 -12.46
C LYS A 175 -1.73 3.43 -12.24
N SER A 176 -1.21 4.40 -11.48
CA SER A 176 0.18 4.43 -11.02
C SER A 176 0.21 4.77 -9.54
N HIS A 177 1.01 4.02 -8.80
CA HIS A 177 1.29 4.27 -7.38
C HIS A 177 2.58 5.09 -7.16
N PHE A 178 3.27 5.43 -8.25
CA PHE A 178 4.35 6.42 -8.27
C PHE A 178 3.76 7.77 -8.63
N ILE A 179 3.88 8.74 -7.73
CA ILE A 179 3.33 10.08 -7.88
C ILE A 179 4.46 11.08 -7.64
N THR A 180 4.64 12.02 -8.56
CA THR A 180 5.58 13.13 -8.39
C THR A 180 4.79 14.40 -8.11
N LEU A 181 5.09 15.05 -6.98
CA LEU A 181 4.49 16.31 -6.59
C LEU A 181 5.31 17.49 -7.16
N PRO A 182 4.66 18.64 -7.44
CA PRO A 182 5.33 19.81 -8.03
C PRO A 182 6.41 20.43 -7.12
N CYS A 183 6.53 19.97 -5.87
CA CYS A 183 7.49 20.43 -4.88
C CYS A 183 8.84 19.69 -4.90
N GLY A 184 9.10 18.87 -5.91
CA GLY A 184 10.34 18.09 -5.99
C GLY A 184 10.36 16.90 -5.02
N VAL A 185 9.20 16.35 -4.70
CA VAL A 185 9.02 15.17 -3.85
C VAL A 185 8.31 14.08 -4.64
N ASP A 186 8.83 12.86 -4.54
CA ASP A 186 8.22 11.64 -5.06
C ASP A 186 7.51 10.87 -3.95
N LEU A 187 6.39 10.28 -4.29
CA LEU A 187 5.57 9.41 -3.45
C LEU A 187 5.46 8.03 -4.05
N ILE A 188 5.60 7.01 -3.20
CA ILE A 188 5.29 5.62 -3.53
C ILE A 188 4.17 5.19 -2.58
N LEU A 189 2.96 5.03 -3.12
CA LEU A 189 1.79 4.60 -2.36
C LEU A 189 1.69 3.07 -2.36
N GLY A 190 2.33 2.41 -1.41
CA GLY A 190 2.16 0.96 -1.23
C GLY A 190 0.72 0.63 -0.85
N LEU A 191 0.09 -0.31 -1.57
CA LEU A 191 -1.28 -0.76 -1.31
C LEU A 191 -1.45 -1.40 0.08
N ASN A 192 -0.34 -1.77 0.69
CA ASN A 192 -0.28 -2.25 2.06
C ASN A 192 -0.30 -1.16 3.14
N GLY A 193 -0.46 0.11 2.75
CA GLY A 193 -0.49 1.24 3.68
C GLY A 193 0.91 1.74 4.08
N TYR A 194 1.98 1.18 3.51
CA TYR A 194 3.33 1.70 3.66
C TYR A 194 3.59 2.69 2.52
N ILE A 195 3.75 3.96 2.87
CA ILE A 195 3.95 5.06 1.94
C ILE A 195 5.37 5.60 2.09
N TRP A 196 6.09 5.67 0.99
CA TRP A 196 7.42 6.27 0.96
C TRP A 196 7.38 7.67 0.38
N VAL A 197 7.94 8.64 1.09
CA VAL A 197 8.04 10.05 0.68
C VAL A 197 9.51 10.40 0.52
N SER A 198 9.97 10.69 -0.70
CA SER A 198 11.39 10.92 -0.97
C SER A 198 11.65 12.13 -1.84
N LYS A 199 12.90 12.61 -1.84
CA LYS A 199 13.37 13.58 -2.82
C LYS A 199 13.12 13.07 -4.25
N HIS A 200 12.67 13.96 -5.12
CA HIS A 200 12.50 13.63 -6.54
C HIS A 200 13.84 13.28 -7.19
N VAL A 201 13.88 12.16 -7.89
CA VAL A 201 15.04 11.73 -8.68
C VAL A 201 14.58 11.57 -10.12
N LYS A 202 15.24 12.27 -11.05
CA LYS A 202 14.90 12.16 -12.47
C LYS A 202 15.11 10.72 -12.93
N GLN A 203 14.23 10.24 -13.80
CA GLN A 203 14.30 8.87 -14.29
C GLN A 203 15.60 8.57 -15.05
N SER A 204 16.17 9.56 -15.75
CA SER A 204 17.51 9.50 -16.36
C SER A 204 18.61 9.16 -15.36
N ASP A 205 18.50 9.68 -14.14
CA ASP A 205 19.50 9.54 -13.08
C ASP A 205 19.36 8.20 -12.35
N ARG A 206 18.21 7.52 -12.49
CA ARG A 206 17.99 6.16 -11.99
C ARG A 206 18.50 5.09 -12.95
N GLU A 207 18.51 5.37 -14.25
CA GLU A 207 18.92 4.42 -15.28
C GLU A 207 20.44 4.41 -15.50
N GLY A 208 21.14 5.49 -15.10
CA GLY A 208 22.58 5.65 -15.28
C GLY A 208 22.97 5.81 -16.75
N GLU A 209 23.93 6.70 -17.06
CA GLU A 209 24.40 6.88 -18.44
C GLU A 209 25.08 5.60 -19.02
N GLU A 210 25.48 4.65 -18.17
CA GLU A 210 26.18 3.41 -18.53
C GLU A 210 25.44 2.12 -18.14
N GLY A 211 24.11 2.19 -17.93
CA GLY A 211 23.30 1.05 -17.50
C GLY A 211 23.22 0.89 -15.98
N PHE A 212 22.46 -0.12 -15.55
CA PHE A 212 22.07 -0.35 -14.15
C PHE A 212 23.28 -0.43 -13.20
N ASP A 213 23.61 0.69 -12.56
CA ASP A 213 24.60 0.77 -11.48
C ASP A 213 23.99 0.17 -10.21
N ALA A 214 24.14 -1.14 -10.07
CA ALA A 214 23.59 -1.85 -8.94
C ALA A 214 24.32 -1.56 -7.62
N GLU A 215 25.54 -1.02 -7.65
CA GLU A 215 26.23 -0.60 -6.43
C GLU A 215 25.54 0.64 -5.84
N ALA A 216 25.10 1.56 -6.71
CA ALA A 216 24.26 2.69 -6.31
C ALA A 216 22.84 2.25 -5.86
N VAL A 217 22.24 1.22 -6.48
CA VAL A 217 20.87 0.77 -6.17
C VAL A 217 20.77 0.12 -4.79
N TYR A 218 21.79 -0.61 -4.35
CA TYR A 218 21.78 -1.28 -3.03
C TYR A 218 22.50 -0.52 -1.92
N SER A 219 23.05 0.66 -2.23
CA SER A 219 23.70 1.52 -1.26
C SER A 219 22.76 1.98 -0.15
N ASN A 220 23.28 1.94 1.08
CA ASN A 220 22.63 2.49 2.28
C ASN A 220 22.89 4.00 2.47
N GLN A 221 23.67 4.62 1.58
CA GLN A 221 24.04 6.02 1.72
C GLN A 221 22.99 6.92 1.06
N ASN A 222 22.44 7.83 1.85
CA ASN A 222 21.57 8.89 1.37
C ASN A 222 22.41 10.04 0.78
N ASP A 223 21.87 10.69 -0.22
CA ASP A 223 22.45 11.88 -0.81
C ASP A 223 22.32 13.07 0.16
N ILE A 224 23.08 14.13 -0.09
CA ILE A 224 22.88 15.41 0.60
C ILE A 224 21.58 16.03 0.09
N ILE A 225 20.60 16.14 0.99
CA ILE A 225 19.31 16.76 0.74
C ILE A 225 19.30 18.13 1.43
N ASP A 226 18.99 19.17 0.65
CA ASP A 226 18.83 20.55 1.11
C ASP A 226 17.62 20.70 2.05
N ASP A 227 17.66 21.74 2.89
CA ASP A 227 16.64 21.97 3.92
C ASP A 227 15.25 22.22 3.31
N PHE A 228 15.17 22.86 2.15
CA PHE A 228 13.90 23.11 1.48
C PHE A 228 13.22 21.79 1.08
N THR A 229 13.96 20.87 0.47
CA THR A 229 13.45 19.53 0.13
C THR A 229 13.09 18.73 1.38
N ARG A 230 13.87 18.81 2.48
CA ARG A 230 13.53 18.14 3.75
C ARG A 230 12.24 18.67 4.36
N ILE A 231 12.02 19.98 4.30
CA ILE A 231 10.77 20.64 4.73
C ILE A 231 9.61 20.17 3.87
N ALA A 232 9.79 20.06 2.55
CA ALA A 232 8.76 19.56 1.65
C ALA A 232 8.38 18.10 1.95
N ILE A 233 9.36 17.20 2.17
CA ILE A 233 9.13 15.80 2.58
C ILE A 233 8.35 15.75 3.90
N SER A 234 8.74 16.58 4.88
CA SER A 234 8.09 16.63 6.18
C SER A 234 6.64 17.14 6.09
N ARG A 235 6.40 18.16 5.24
CA ARG A 235 5.07 18.70 4.97
C ARG A 235 4.15 17.67 4.35
N VAL A 236 4.61 16.98 3.30
CA VAL A 236 3.83 15.93 2.64
C VAL A 236 3.56 14.76 3.60
N THR A 237 4.55 14.38 4.41
CA THR A 237 4.38 13.37 5.46
C THR A 237 3.29 13.75 6.48
N ASN A 238 3.28 15.02 6.93
CA ASN A 238 2.27 15.51 7.85
C ASN A 238 0.88 15.54 7.21
N ILE A 239 0.76 15.98 5.95
CA ILE A 239 -0.50 15.93 5.19
C ILE A 239 -1.06 14.51 5.17
N ILE A 240 -0.23 13.51 4.81
CA ILE A 240 -0.65 12.10 4.76
C ILE A 240 -1.16 11.63 6.13
N ARG A 241 -0.48 12.00 7.22
CA ARG A 241 -0.89 11.64 8.59
C ARG A 241 -2.21 12.30 9.00
N VAL A 242 -2.38 13.58 8.67
CA VAL A 242 -3.59 14.36 8.96
C VAL A 242 -4.80 13.77 8.24
N LEU A 243 -4.64 13.44 6.95
CA LEU A 243 -5.67 12.77 6.16
C LEU A 243 -5.98 11.37 6.69
N ALA A 244 -4.96 10.60 7.05
CA ALA A 244 -5.13 9.24 7.56
C ALA A 244 -5.85 9.20 8.92
N THR A 245 -5.54 10.14 9.82
CA THR A 245 -6.19 10.25 11.14
C THR A 245 -7.69 10.56 11.02
N ARG A 246 -8.08 11.22 9.93
CA ARG A 246 -9.47 11.59 9.61
C ARG A 246 -10.15 10.63 8.64
N PHE A 247 -9.55 9.46 8.40
CA PHE A 247 -10.05 8.41 7.51
C PHE A 247 -10.34 8.89 6.08
N ILE A 248 -9.61 9.92 5.61
CA ILE A 248 -9.74 10.39 4.23
C ILE A 248 -8.95 9.45 3.31
N PRO A 249 -9.61 8.85 2.29
CA PRO A 249 -8.91 8.01 1.33
C PRO A 249 -7.85 8.81 0.57
N LEU A 250 -6.66 8.23 0.43
CA LEU A 250 -5.53 8.84 -0.25
C LEU A 250 -5.61 8.53 -1.75
N SER A 251 -5.56 9.59 -2.55
CA SER A 251 -5.36 9.55 -3.99
C SER A 251 -4.39 10.64 -4.42
N ASP A 252 -3.86 10.52 -5.63
CA ASP A 252 -3.06 11.55 -6.29
C ASP A 252 -3.74 12.93 -6.28
N ILE A 253 -5.03 12.98 -6.61
CA ILE A 253 -5.81 14.23 -6.64
C ILE A 253 -5.94 14.86 -5.25
N ILE A 254 -6.26 14.06 -4.23
CA ILE A 254 -6.46 14.54 -2.86
C ILE A 254 -5.14 15.04 -2.28
N LEU A 255 -4.04 14.30 -2.50
CA LEU A 255 -2.71 14.68 -2.03
C LEU A 255 -2.22 15.97 -2.68
N LEU A 256 -2.47 16.15 -3.98
CA LEU A 256 -2.10 17.38 -4.69
C LEU A 256 -2.89 18.58 -4.15
N LYS A 257 -4.22 18.47 -4.05
CA LYS A 257 -5.08 19.53 -3.50
C LYS A 257 -4.70 19.89 -2.07
N ALA A 258 -4.45 18.88 -1.24
CA ALA A 258 -4.02 19.09 0.14
C ALA A 258 -2.69 19.85 0.20
N TYR A 259 -1.76 19.51 -0.69
CA TYR A 259 -0.47 20.18 -0.77
C TYR A 259 -0.62 21.65 -1.21
N GLU A 260 -1.43 21.93 -2.23
CA GLU A 260 -1.73 23.29 -2.69
C GLU A 260 -2.37 24.13 -1.58
N TRP A 261 -3.37 23.60 -0.89
CA TRP A 261 -4.02 24.30 0.23
C TRP A 261 -3.03 24.65 1.35
N VAL A 262 -2.13 23.72 1.70
CA VAL A 262 -1.11 23.96 2.74
C VAL A 262 -0.10 25.03 2.32
N LEU A 263 0.18 25.17 1.02
CA LEU A 263 1.05 26.24 0.54
C LEU A 263 0.40 27.62 0.63
N GLU A 264 -0.92 27.70 0.56
CA GLU A 264 -1.67 28.96 0.73
C GLU A 264 -1.76 29.38 2.21
N GLN A 265 -1.64 28.44 3.14
CA GLN A 265 -1.62 28.75 4.56
C GLN A 265 -0.24 29.27 5.00
N GLU A 266 -0.22 30.42 5.67
CA GLU A 266 0.99 30.90 6.35
C GLU A 266 1.19 30.11 7.65
N GLY A 267 2.19 29.22 7.70
CA GLY A 267 2.47 28.42 8.89
C GLY A 267 3.71 27.55 8.78
N ASP A 268 4.21 27.10 9.94
CA ASP A 268 5.30 26.13 10.01
C ASP A 268 4.76 24.71 9.78
N VAL A 269 5.60 23.78 9.32
CA VAL A 269 5.22 22.40 9.00
C VAL A 269 4.64 21.65 10.20
N LYS A 270 5.06 22.03 11.41
CA LYS A 270 4.56 21.47 12.67
C LYS A 270 3.11 21.87 12.97
N ASP A 271 2.67 23.03 12.49
CA ASP A 271 1.36 23.58 12.81
C ASP A 271 0.25 22.75 12.15
N LEU A 272 0.55 22.07 11.03
CA LEU A 272 -0.33 21.09 10.38
C LEU A 272 -0.80 19.95 11.29
N LEU A 273 -0.07 19.66 12.37
CA LEU A 273 -0.44 18.62 13.31
C LEU A 273 -1.44 19.10 14.37
N GLN A 274 -1.76 20.39 14.42
CA GLN A 274 -2.81 20.93 15.27
C GLN A 274 -4.18 20.49 14.73
N GLU A 275 -5.10 20.14 15.65
CA GLU A 275 -6.41 19.59 15.28
C GLU A 275 -7.21 20.57 14.43
N ASP A 276 -7.24 21.85 14.80
CA ASP A 276 -7.99 22.91 14.09
C ASP A 276 -7.56 23.06 12.62
N ILE A 277 -6.25 23.09 12.37
CA ILE A 277 -5.69 23.25 11.02
C ILE A 277 -5.94 21.98 10.19
N GLY A 278 -5.78 20.81 10.80
CA GLY A 278 -6.05 19.54 10.12
C GLY A 278 -7.52 19.37 9.76
N ASP A 279 -8.44 19.85 10.60
CA ASP A 279 -9.88 19.83 10.33
C ASP A 279 -10.25 20.80 9.21
N ALA A 280 -9.66 22.00 9.22
CA ALA A 280 -9.82 22.98 8.15
C ALA A 280 -9.32 22.45 6.80
N LEU A 281 -8.16 21.77 6.78
CA LEU A 281 -7.62 21.13 5.59
C LEU A 281 -8.62 20.11 5.02
N VAL A 282 -9.14 19.21 5.86
CA VAL A 282 -10.07 18.18 5.41
C VAL A 282 -11.40 18.78 4.95
N ALA A 283 -11.92 19.78 5.65
CA ALA A 283 -13.12 20.49 5.25
C ALA A 283 -12.96 21.12 3.86
N SER A 284 -11.81 21.77 3.60
CA SER A 284 -11.53 22.40 2.31
C SER A 284 -11.41 21.41 1.15
N ILE A 285 -10.84 20.22 1.39
CA ILE A 285 -10.66 19.22 0.32
C ILE A 285 -11.98 18.49 0.03
N THR A 286 -12.81 18.28 1.05
CA THR A 286 -14.08 17.54 0.95
C THR A 286 -15.24 18.40 0.46
N SER A 287 -15.21 19.73 0.66
CA SER A 287 -16.26 20.65 0.20
C SER A 287 -16.31 20.88 -1.31
N VAL A 288 -15.30 20.44 -2.06
CA VAL A 288 -15.18 20.62 -3.52
C VAL A 288 -15.47 19.30 -4.26
N GLY A 289 -16.28 18.43 -3.66
CA GLY A 289 -16.70 17.13 -4.19
C GLY A 289 -18.17 17.10 -4.58
#